data_AF-A0A352SYP2-F1
#
_entry.id   AF-A0A352SYP2-F1
#
_cell.length_a   1.000
_cell.length_b   1.000
_cell.length_c   1.000
_cell.angle_alpha   90.00
_cell.angle_beta   90.00
_cell.angle_gamma   90.00
#
_symmetry.space_group_name_H-M   'P 1'
#
loop_
_entity.id
_entity.type
_entity.pdbx_description
1 polymer ?
#
loop_
_entity_poly.entity_id
_entity_poly.type
_entity_poly.pdbx_seq_one_letter_code
_entity_poly.pdbx_strand_id
1 'polypeptide(L)'
;MLLSLFSYMSKTTETIDASGKEQVKKIKVLIDPGHGGMDQGASGDAGIGEAPINLAISEKLMKFLEGSGFDVEMTRYKDEGLYSLKSKTIRAKKNEDLTN
;
A
#
# COMPACT_ATOMS: atom_id res chain seq x y z
N MET A 1 -8.00 -30.88 12.20
CA MET A 1 -7.61 -29.78 11.31
C MET A 1 -8.74 -29.33 10.38
N LEU A 2 -9.50 -30.24 9.73
CA LEU A 2 -10.68 -29.84 8.96
C LEU A 2 -11.83 -29.27 9.83
N LEU A 3 -12.08 -29.86 11.01
CA LEU A 3 -13.13 -29.40 11.93
C LEU A 3 -12.88 -27.97 12.44
N SER A 4 -11.61 -27.60 12.69
CA SER A 4 -11.27 -26.25 13.14
C SER A 4 -11.44 -25.24 12.01
N LEU A 5 -11.15 -25.64 10.77
CA LEU A 5 -11.36 -24.80 9.59
C LEU A 5 -12.86 -24.57 9.33
N PHE A 6 -13.66 -25.63 9.47
CA PHE A 6 -15.12 -25.55 9.35
C PHE A 6 -15.72 -24.66 10.45
N SER A 7 -15.28 -24.82 11.70
CA SER A 7 -15.70 -23.97 12.82
C SER A 7 -15.33 -22.50 12.62
N TYR A 8 -14.16 -22.23 12.02
CA TYR A 8 -13.73 -20.87 11.69
C TYR A 8 -14.60 -20.24 10.60
N MET A 9 -14.93 -21.00 9.55
CA MET A 9 -15.86 -20.55 8.51
C MET A 9 -17.28 -20.34 9.05
N SER A 10 -17.79 -21.22 9.90
CA SER A 10 -19.12 -21.06 10.52
C SER A 10 -19.20 -19.79 11.38
N LYS A 11 -18.13 -19.44 12.10
CA LYS A 11 -18.04 -18.19 12.86
C LYS A 11 -18.10 -16.94 11.97
N THR A 12 -17.50 -17.00 10.78
CA THR A 12 -17.57 -15.90 9.80
C THR A 12 -18.94 -15.77 9.15
N THR A 13 -19.69 -16.88 9.01
CA THR A 13 -21.06 -16.84 8.47
C THR A 13 -22.08 -16.33 9.47
N GLU A 14 -21.91 -16.57 10.77
CA GLU A 14 -22.81 -16.03 11.81
C GLU A 14 -22.68 -14.50 11.99
N THR A 15 -21.57 -13.90 11.56
CA THR A 15 -21.41 -12.44 11.51
C THR A 15 -22.05 -11.77 10.29
N ILE A 16 -22.60 -12.55 9.35
CA ILE A 16 -23.40 -12.03 8.23
C ILE A 16 -24.86 -12.12 8.65
N ASP A 17 -25.29 -11.13 9.42
CA ASP A 17 -26.70 -10.94 9.77
C ASP A 17 -27.53 -10.77 8.48
N ALA A 18 -28.41 -11.73 8.21
CA ALA A 18 -29.34 -11.73 7.08
C ALA A 18 -30.41 -10.61 7.15
N SER A 19 -30.37 -9.78 8.21
CA SER A 19 -31.18 -8.57 8.43
C SER A 19 -30.77 -7.36 7.57
N GLY A 20 -29.61 -7.40 6.89
CA GLY A 20 -29.25 -6.41 5.88
C GLY A 20 -28.97 -4.99 6.42
N LYS A 21 -28.48 -4.85 7.65
CA LYS A 21 -28.22 -3.52 8.25
C LYS A 21 -26.86 -3.26 8.90
N GLU A 22 -25.92 -4.20 8.89
CA GLU A 22 -24.51 -3.87 9.18
C GLU A 22 -23.61 -4.35 8.05
N GLN A 23 -23.13 -3.40 7.25
CA GLN A 23 -22.00 -3.67 6.36
C GLN A 23 -20.81 -4.02 7.25
N VAL A 24 -20.30 -5.24 7.13
CA VAL A 24 -19.06 -5.65 7.79
C VAL A 24 -17.99 -4.62 7.47
N LYS A 25 -17.62 -3.80 8.46
CA LYS A 25 -16.66 -2.72 8.28
C LYS A 25 -15.28 -3.33 8.10
N LYS A 26 -14.83 -3.45 6.85
CA LYS A 26 -13.48 -3.90 6.54
C LYS A 26 -12.47 -2.93 7.16
N ILE A 27 -11.39 -3.47 7.71
CA ILE A 27 -10.26 -2.67 8.14
C ILE A 27 -9.60 -2.12 6.87
N LYS A 28 -9.47 -0.79 6.80
CA LYS A 28 -8.78 -0.10 5.71
C LYS A 28 -7.31 0.08 6.07
N VAL A 29 -6.41 -0.32 5.17
CA VAL A 29 -4.96 -0.19 5.30
C VAL A 29 -4.46 0.73 4.20
N LEU A 30 -3.74 1.79 4.58
CA LEU A 30 -3.02 2.64 3.63
C LEU A 30 -1.55 2.24 3.65
N ILE A 31 -1.00 1.90 2.48
CA ILE A 31 0.41 1.59 2.28
C ILE A 31 1.07 2.80 1.62
N ASP A 32 2.23 3.21 2.13
CA ASP A 32 3.01 4.29 1.55
C ASP A 32 4.32 3.73 0.96
N PRO A 33 4.39 3.47 -0.36
CA PRO A 33 5.65 3.10 -0.99
C PRO A 33 6.57 4.33 -1.01
N GLY A 34 7.55 4.36 -0.11
CA GLY A 34 8.46 5.50 0.02
C GLY A 34 9.20 5.86 -1.28
N HIS A 35 9.58 7.13 -1.41
CA HIS A 35 10.27 7.73 -2.57
C HIS A 35 9.45 7.64 -3.87
N GLY A 36 10.03 8.00 -5.01
CA GLY A 36 9.39 7.90 -6.32
C GLY A 36 9.92 8.89 -7.35
N GLY A 37 9.97 8.46 -8.61
CA GLY A 37 10.33 9.30 -9.74
C GLY A 37 11.77 9.83 -9.64
N MET A 38 11.97 11.15 -9.51
CA MET A 38 13.32 11.71 -9.36
C MET A 38 13.95 11.44 -8.00
N ASP A 39 13.15 11.25 -6.95
CA ASP A 39 13.70 10.81 -5.68
C ASP A 39 13.80 9.29 -5.70
N GLN A 40 15.01 8.79 -5.93
CA GLN A 40 15.28 7.36 -5.96
C GLN A 40 15.54 6.78 -4.57
N GLY A 41 15.61 7.62 -3.53
CA GLY A 41 15.98 7.20 -2.18
C GLY A 41 17.43 6.72 -2.09
N ALA A 42 17.71 5.82 -1.16
CA ALA A 42 19.03 5.21 -1.05
C ALA A 42 19.38 4.37 -2.30
N SER A 43 20.67 4.17 -2.56
CA SER A 43 21.13 3.25 -3.61
C SER A 43 22.32 2.45 -3.09
N GLY A 44 22.29 1.14 -3.34
CA GLY A 44 23.40 0.23 -3.00
C GLY A 44 24.41 0.09 -4.14
N ASP A 45 25.38 -0.81 -3.95
CA ASP A 45 26.50 -1.03 -4.90
C ASP A 45 26.05 -1.44 -6.31
N ALA A 46 24.86 -2.03 -6.43
CA ALA A 46 24.26 -2.40 -7.71
C ALA A 46 23.67 -1.22 -8.50
N GLY A 47 23.63 -0.01 -7.92
CA GLY A 47 23.11 1.20 -8.55
C GLY A 47 21.58 1.25 -8.68
N ILE A 48 20.86 0.32 -8.03
CA ILE A 48 19.40 0.29 -8.02
C ILE A 48 18.91 1.19 -6.89
N GLY A 49 17.99 2.11 -7.21
CA GLY A 49 17.31 2.98 -6.25
C GLY A 49 16.37 2.21 -5.33
N GLU A 50 16.13 2.77 -4.15
CA GLU A 50 15.18 2.28 -3.16
C GLU A 50 13.72 2.37 -3.67
N ALA A 51 13.39 3.45 -4.36
CA ALA A 51 12.03 3.72 -4.85
C ALA A 51 11.37 2.57 -5.64
N PRO A 52 12.02 1.94 -6.64
CA PRO A 52 11.44 0.81 -7.36
C PRO A 52 11.31 -0.45 -6.49
N ILE A 53 12.20 -0.64 -5.51
CA ILE A 53 12.16 -1.77 -4.58
C ILE A 53 10.95 -1.62 -3.64
N ASN A 54 10.77 -0.44 -3.06
CA ASN A 54 9.65 -0.12 -2.19
C ASN A 54 8.31 -0.30 -2.92
N LEU A 55 8.21 0.18 -4.17
CA LEU A 55 7.00 -0.01 -4.98
C LEU A 55 6.69 -1.50 -5.19
N ALA A 56 7.68 -2.29 -5.60
CA ALA A 56 7.50 -3.72 -5.85
C ALA A 56 7.12 -4.51 -4.58
N ILE A 57 7.64 -4.12 -3.41
CA ILE A 57 7.26 -4.72 -2.12
C ILE A 57 5.82 -4.34 -1.77
N SER A 58 5.46 -3.07 -1.90
CA SER A 58 4.12 -2.57 -1.58
C SER A 58 3.03 -3.20 -2.46
N GLU A 59 3.28 -3.39 -3.76
CA GLU A 59 2.34 -4.09 -4.65
C GLU A 59 2.08 -5.54 -4.22
N LYS A 60 3.13 -6.24 -3.75
CA LYS A 60 2.99 -7.61 -3.24
C LYS A 60 2.22 -7.65 -1.93
N LEU A 61 2.51 -6.69 -1.04
CA LEU A 61 1.82 -6.57 0.24
C LEU A 61 0.33 -6.24 0.05
N MET A 62 0.01 -5.33 -0.87
CA MET A 62 -1.36 -4.98 -1.24
C MET A 62 -2.13 -6.22 -1.67
N LYS A 63 -1.63 -6.98 -2.66
CA LYS A 63 -2.28 -8.22 -3.13
C LYS A 63 -2.50 -9.25 -2.02
N PHE A 64 -1.53 -9.38 -1.12
CA PHE A 64 -1.63 -10.29 0.02
C PHE A 64 -2.73 -9.87 1.00
N LEU A 65 -2.80 -8.57 1.35
CA LEU A 65 -3.79 -8.03 2.27
C LEU A 65 -5.20 -8.02 1.68
N GLU A 66 -5.35 -7.64 0.41
CA GLU A 66 -6.63 -7.73 -0.31
C GLU A 66 -7.16 -9.18 -0.34
N GLY A 67 -6.29 -10.15 -0.64
CA GLY A 67 -6.61 -11.57 -0.59
C GLY A 67 -6.97 -12.08 0.82
N SER A 68 -6.58 -11.33 1.86
CA SER A 68 -6.90 -11.62 3.26
C SER A 68 -8.14 -10.88 3.78
N GLY A 69 -8.85 -10.13 2.92
CA GLY A 69 -10.12 -9.48 3.24
C GLY A 69 -10.03 -8.03 3.69
N PHE A 70 -8.85 -7.41 3.63
CA PHE A 70 -8.66 -5.98 3.93
C PHE A 70 -9.08 -5.10 2.75
N ASP A 71 -9.47 -3.86 3.03
CA ASP A 71 -9.53 -2.79 2.03
C ASP A 71 -8.17 -2.09 2.01
N VAL A 72 -7.49 -2.05 0.86
CA VAL A 72 -6.10 -1.58 0.79
C VAL A 72 -5.96 -0.52 -0.29
N GLU A 73 -5.27 0.57 0.06
CA GLU A 73 -4.94 1.65 -0.87
C GLU A 73 -3.43 1.92 -0.77
N MET A 74 -2.81 2.37 -1.86
CA MET A 74 -1.44 2.88 -1.86
C MET A 74 -1.40 4.39 -2.15
N THR A 75 -0.46 5.12 -1.55
CA THR A 75 -0.22 6.55 -1.86
C THR A 75 0.25 6.78 -3.29
N ARG A 76 0.89 5.78 -3.92
CA ARG A 76 1.25 5.75 -5.33
C ARG A 76 1.21 4.33 -5.90
N TYR A 77 0.97 4.21 -7.20
CA TYR A 77 0.87 2.94 -7.95
C TYR A 77 1.91 2.81 -9.07
N LYS A 78 2.75 3.82 -9.23
CA LYS A 78 3.75 3.94 -10.31
C LYS A 78 5.00 4.61 -9.75
N ASP A 79 6.08 4.59 -10.54
CA ASP A 79 7.31 5.30 -10.21
C ASP A 79 7.15 6.81 -10.48
N GLU A 80 6.35 7.45 -9.62
CA GLU A 80 6.01 8.86 -9.66
C GLU A 80 6.34 9.44 -8.28
N GLY A 81 7.04 10.57 -8.22
CA GLY A 81 7.25 11.29 -6.97
C GLY A 81 6.16 12.34 -6.73
N LEU A 82 6.05 12.83 -5.50
CA LEU A 82 5.01 13.79 -5.06
C LEU A 82 5.34 15.26 -5.39
N TYR A 83 6.44 15.52 -6.09
CA TYR A 83 6.89 16.87 -6.42
C TYR A 83 6.01 17.54 -7.49
N SER A 84 5.77 18.85 -7.34
CA SER A 84 5.04 19.61 -8.35
C SER A 84 5.93 19.89 -9.57
N LEU A 85 5.35 19.87 -10.77
CA LEU A 85 6.04 20.24 -12.02
C LEU A 85 6.54 21.71 -12.04
N LYS A 86 6.24 22.51 -11.00
CA LYS A 86 6.64 23.93 -10.91
C LYS A 86 8.11 24.12 -10.53
N SER A 87 8.71 23.13 -9.87
CA SER A 87 10.11 23.22 -9.43
C SER A 87 11.08 22.90 -10.56
N LYS A 88 11.85 23.90 -11.01
CA LYS A 88 12.76 23.80 -12.18
C LYS A 88 14.09 23.10 -11.91
N THR A 89 14.49 22.94 -10.65
CA THR A 89 15.79 22.37 -10.26
C THR A 89 15.62 21.16 -9.35
N ILE A 90 16.56 20.22 -9.39
CA ILE A 90 16.56 19.00 -8.54
C ILE A 90 16.50 19.38 -7.05
N ARG A 91 17.21 20.45 -6.64
CA ARG A 91 17.18 20.96 -5.27
C ARG A 91 15.81 21.50 -4.86
N ALA A 92 15.12 22.20 -5.75
CA ALA A 92 13.78 22.73 -5.46
C ALA A 92 12.76 21.60 -5.32
N LYS A 93 12.85 20.57 -6.17
CA LYS A 93 12.01 19.38 -6.10
C LYS A 93 12.21 18.60 -4.79
N LYS A 94 13.48 18.41 -4.37
CA LYS A 94 13.81 17.76 -3.09
C LYS A 94 13.29 18.53 -1.88
N ASN A 95 13.32 19.87 -1.93
CA ASN A 95 12.78 20.68 -0.84
C ASN A 95 11.25 20.61 -0.78
N GLU A 96 10.55 20.58 -1.92
CA GLU A 96 9.09 20.36 -1.95
C GLU A 96 8.72 19.00 -1.35
N ASP A 97 9.48 17.97 -1.70
CA ASP A 97 9.27 16.59 -1.22
C ASP A 97 9.43 16.46 0.30
N LEU A 98 10.34 17.22 0.91
CA LEU A 98 10.53 17.24 2.37
C LEU A 98 9.47 18.03 3.14
N THR A 99 8.65 18.83 2.46
CA THR A 99 7.70 19.75 3.09
C THR A 99 6.23 19.33 2.95
N ASN A 100 5.96 18.32 2.14
CA ASN A 100 4.63 17.74 1.94
C ASN A 100 4.53 16.38 2.63
#